data_AF-A0A3A4WYS2-F1
#
_entry.id   AF-A0A3A4WYS2-F1
#
_cell.length_a   1.000
_cell.length_b   1.000
_cell.length_c   1.000
_cell.angle_alpha   90.00
_cell.angle_beta   90.00
_cell.angle_gamma   90.00
#
_symmetry.space_group_name_H-M   'P 1'
#
loop_
_entity.id
_entity.type
_entity.pdbx_description
1 polymer ?
#
loop_
_entity_poly.entity_id
_entity_poly.type
_entity_poly.pdbx_seq_one_letter_code
_entity_poly.pdbx_strand_id
1 'polypeptide(L)'
;MKKKLKDENLDELRPEYNLRELLKGGVQGKYADRYREGTNLVLLDHDVAEAFPTDKAVNEALRLVIQLTKLSRVDKRPDSKP
;
A
#
# COMPACT_ATOMS: atom_id res chain seq x y z
N MET A 1 -46.56 -5.50 34.32
CA MET A 1 -46.00 -5.97 33.03
C MET A 1 -46.40 -4.95 31.97
N LYS A 2 -45.56 -4.36 31.12
CA LYS A 2 -44.22 -4.68 30.62
C LYS A 2 -43.39 -3.39 30.56
N LYS A 3 -42.10 -3.47 30.92
CA LYS A 3 -41.13 -2.37 30.77
C LYS A 3 -40.84 -2.27 29.27
N LYS A 4 -41.23 -1.16 28.62
CA LYS A 4 -40.74 -0.87 27.25
C LYS A 4 -39.23 -0.67 27.37
N LEU A 5 -38.46 -1.62 26.88
CA LEU A 5 -37.02 -1.47 26.69
C LEU A 5 -36.86 -0.24 25.78
N LYS A 6 -36.24 0.82 26.31
CA LYS A 6 -35.82 1.96 25.50
C LYS A 6 -34.88 1.38 24.46
N ASP A 7 -35.19 1.62 23.19
CA ASP A 7 -34.38 1.21 22.06
C ASP A 7 -33.03 1.92 22.19
N GLU A 8 -32.00 1.20 22.64
CA GLU A 8 -30.65 1.75 22.91
C GLU A 8 -29.85 1.99 21.61
N ASN A 9 -30.51 1.95 20.45
CA ASN A 9 -29.95 2.29 19.15
C ASN A 9 -30.64 3.54 18.57
N LEU A 10 -30.61 4.66 19.30
CA LEU A 10 -30.86 5.94 18.65
C LEU A 10 -29.67 6.17 17.72
N ASP A 11 -29.91 6.13 16.41
CA ASP A 11 -28.93 6.46 15.39
C ASP A 11 -28.45 7.90 15.64
N GLU A 12 -27.28 8.05 16.25
CA GLU A 12 -26.65 9.35 16.57
C GLU A 12 -26.10 10.03 15.30
N LEU A 13 -26.15 9.36 14.15
CA LEU A 13 -25.71 9.93 12.89
C LEU A 13 -26.64 11.07 12.46
N ARG A 14 -26.02 12.11 11.90
CA ARG A 14 -26.80 13.20 11.31
C ARG A 14 -27.65 12.66 10.15
N PRO A 15 -28.84 13.23 9.87
CA PRO A 15 -29.73 12.75 8.81
C PRO A 15 -29.07 12.65 7.42
N GLU A 16 -28.05 13.47 7.16
CA GLU A 16 -27.30 13.47 5.90
C GLU A 16 -26.39 12.23 5.73
N TYR A 17 -26.11 11.49 6.79
CA TYR A 17 -25.31 10.25 6.79
C TYR A 17 -26.15 8.99 6.62
N ASN A 18 -27.21 9.06 5.80
CA ASN A 18 -27.99 7.88 5.46
C ASN A 18 -27.19 6.97 4.50
N LEU A 19 -26.52 5.96 5.05
CA LEU A 19 -25.68 5.03 4.28
C LEU A 19 -26.46 4.29 3.17
N ARG A 20 -27.77 4.05 3.35
CA ARG A 20 -28.61 3.44 2.29
C ARG A 20 -28.77 4.36 1.10
N GLU A 21 -28.73 5.67 1.29
CA GLU A 21 -28.78 6.66 0.21
C GLU A 21 -27.40 6.95 -0.38
N LEU A 22 -26.41 7.15 0.48
CA LEU A 22 -25.03 7.46 0.08
C LEU A 22 -24.37 6.31 -0.70
N LEU A 23 -24.74 5.06 -0.42
CA LEU A 23 -24.14 3.87 -1.02
C LEU A 23 -25.06 3.13 -2.01
N LYS A 24 -26.13 3.75 -2.53
CA LYS A 24 -27.05 3.11 -3.51
C LYS A 24 -26.33 2.51 -4.73
N GLY A 25 -25.21 3.10 -5.15
CA GLY A 25 -24.33 2.60 -6.21
C GLY A 25 -22.94 2.18 -5.71
N GLY A 26 -22.78 1.99 -4.40
CA GLY A 26 -21.52 1.58 -3.80
C GLY A 26 -21.15 0.16 -4.21
N VAL A 27 -19.93 -0.03 -4.67
CA VAL A 27 -19.39 -1.35 -5.01
C VAL A 27 -18.53 -1.84 -3.85
N GLN A 28 -18.88 -3.00 -3.28
CA GLN A 28 -18.07 -3.63 -2.24
C GLN A 28 -16.69 -3.99 -2.80
N GLY A 29 -15.64 -3.59 -2.09
CA GLY A 29 -14.27 -3.91 -2.52
C GLY A 29 -13.79 -3.13 -3.74
N LYS A 30 -14.38 -1.97 -4.07
CA LYS A 30 -13.97 -1.10 -5.20
C LYS A 30 -12.45 -0.88 -5.33
N TYR A 31 -11.72 -0.90 -4.21
CA TYR A 31 -10.27 -0.74 -4.16
C TYR A 31 -9.54 -1.92 -3.49
N ALA A 32 -10.23 -3.03 -3.26
CA ALA A 32 -9.65 -4.20 -2.59
C ALA A 32 -8.47 -4.76 -3.37
N ASP A 33 -8.55 -4.81 -4.70
CA ASP A 33 -7.48 -5.34 -5.53
C ASP A 33 -6.27 -4.40 -5.56
N ARG A 34 -6.47 -3.08 -5.68
CA ARG A 34 -5.40 -2.07 -5.54
C ARG A 34 -4.71 -2.12 -4.17
N TYR A 35 -5.46 -2.44 -3.13
CA TYR A 35 -4.90 -2.61 -1.78
C TYR A 35 -4.10 -3.92 -1.68
N ARG A 36 -4.60 -5.02 -2.27
CA ARG A 36 -3.91 -6.32 -2.34
C ARG A 36 -2.65 -6.30 -3.20
N GLU A 37 -2.62 -5.46 -4.24
CA GLU A 37 -1.41 -5.18 -5.02
C GLU A 37 -0.27 -4.65 -4.14
N GLY A 38 -0.60 -4.13 -2.95
CA GLY A 38 0.33 -3.92 -1.86
C GLY A 38 1.30 -2.77 -2.13
N THR A 39 0.99 -1.58 -1.63
CA THR A 39 2.03 -0.55 -1.50
C THR A 39 2.84 -0.85 -0.25
N ASN A 40 3.94 -1.60 -0.41
CA ASN A 40 4.95 -1.72 0.64
C ASN A 40 5.67 -0.37 0.78
N LEU A 41 5.14 0.50 1.63
CA LEU A 41 5.77 1.78 1.96
C LEU A 41 6.95 1.53 2.90
N VAL A 42 8.13 1.99 2.49
CA VAL A 42 9.35 1.95 3.29
C VAL A 42 9.72 3.40 3.61
N LEU A 43 9.91 3.70 4.89
CA LEU A 43 10.42 4.99 5.32
C LEU A 43 11.91 5.07 4.97
N LEU A 44 12.29 6.10 4.21
CA LEU A 44 13.69 6.39 3.90
C LEU A 44 14.27 7.27 5.01
N ASP A 45 15.58 7.14 5.22
CA ASP A 45 16.32 8.09 6.05
C ASP A 45 16.30 9.49 5.41
N HIS A 46 16.50 10.52 6.24
CA HIS A 46 16.35 11.93 5.84
C HIS A 46 17.25 12.32 4.67
N ASP A 47 18.52 11.91 4.73
CA ASP A 47 19.52 12.17 3.69
C ASP A 47 19.18 11.49 2.36
N VAL A 48 18.64 10.27 2.42
CA VAL A 48 18.20 9.52 1.23
C VAL A 48 16.96 10.18 0.62
N ALA A 49 16.01 10.63 1.45
CA ALA A 49 14.82 11.35 0.98
C ALA A 49 15.17 12.71 0.35
N GLU A 50 16.18 13.40 0.87
CA GLU A 50 16.69 14.66 0.31
C GLU A 50 17.36 14.43 -1.07
N ALA A 51 18.13 13.35 -1.21
CA ALA A 51 18.79 13.00 -2.46
C ALA A 51 17.83 12.48 -3.55
N PHE A 52 16.72 11.86 -3.17
CA PHE A 52 15.74 11.27 -4.09
C PHE A 52 14.32 11.82 -3.86
N PRO A 53 13.93 12.91 -4.55
CA PRO A 53 12.64 13.57 -4.34
C PRO A 53 11.40 12.75 -4.73
N THR A 54 11.57 11.62 -5.43
CA THR A 54 10.46 10.78 -5.90
C THR A 54 10.75 9.29 -5.73
N ASP A 55 9.70 8.51 -5.50
CA ASP A 55 9.73 7.05 -5.47
C ASP A 55 10.28 6.45 -6.79
N LYS A 56 9.95 7.06 -7.93
CA LYS A 56 10.48 6.68 -9.24
C LYS A 56 12.00 6.77 -9.28
N ALA A 57 12.58 7.86 -8.79
CA ALA A 57 14.04 8.06 -8.79
C ALA A 57 14.76 7.02 -7.90
N VAL A 58 14.21 6.73 -6.71
CA VAL A 58 14.73 5.68 -5.82
C VAL A 58 14.70 4.32 -6.52
N ASN A 59 13.55 3.97 -7.09
CA ASN A 59 13.36 2.66 -7.72
C ASN A 59 14.24 2.46 -8.96
N GLU A 60 14.46 3.51 -9.75
CA GLU A 60 15.39 3.47 -10.89
C GLU A 60 16.83 3.24 -10.42
N ALA A 61 17.29 3.97 -9.40
CA ALA A 61 18.62 3.78 -8.83
C ALA A 61 18.83 2.35 -8.29
N LEU A 62 17.87 1.83 -7.51
CA LEU A 62 17.95 0.47 -6.98
C LEU A 62 17.96 -0.60 -8.08
N ARG A 63 17.21 -0.40 -9.18
CA ARG A 63 17.24 -1.31 -10.35
C ARG A 63 18.61 -1.33 -11.02
N LEU A 64 19.28 -0.18 -11.13
CA LEU A 64 20.65 -0.11 -11.65
C LEU A 64 21.62 -0.88 -10.75
N VAL A 65 21.52 -0.75 -9.43
CA VAL A 65 22.33 -1.54 -8.49
C VAL A 65 22.09 -3.04 -8.66
N ILE A 66 20.84 -3.46 -8.85
CA ILE A 66 20.51 -4.88 -9.14
C ILE A 66 21.16 -5.33 -10.46
N GLN A 67 21.19 -4.50 -11.49
CA GLN A 67 21.85 -4.83 -12.76
C GLN A 67 23.38 -4.94 -12.62
N LEU A 68 23.99 -3.98 -11.93
CA LEU A 68 25.44 -3.98 -11.67
C LEU A 68 25.87 -5.22 -10.86
N THR A 69 25.09 -5.60 -9.86
CA THR A 69 25.37 -6.81 -9.06
C THR A 69 25.20 -8.10 -9.86
N LYS A 70 24.35 -8.13 -10.89
CA LYS A 70 24.26 -9.27 -11.81
C LYS A 70 25.50 -9.38 -12.70
N LEU A 71 25.99 -8.25 -13.22
CA LEU A 71 27.20 -8.21 -14.03
C LEU A 71 28.42 -8.70 -13.24
N SER A 72 28.62 -8.18 -12.03
CA SER A 72 29.77 -8.58 -11.19
C SER A 72 29.73 -10.04 -10.71
N ARG A 73 28.55 -10.68 -10.72
CA ARG A 73 28.42 -12.12 -10.43
C ARG A 73 28.80 -13.00 -11.62
N VAL A 74 28.66 -12.52 -12.86
CA VAL A 74 29.07 -13.28 -14.06
C VAL A 74 30.59 -13.41 -14.13
N ASP A 75 31.32 -12.41 -13.65
CA ASP A 75 32.79 -12.41 -13.61
C ASP A 75 33.38 -13.33 -12.51
N LYS A 76 32.55 -13.81 -11.58
CA LYS A 76 32.94 -14.77 -10.53
C LYS A 76 32.56 -16.22 -10.85
N ARG A 77 32.57 -16.62 -12.13
CA ARG A 77 32.61 -18.06 -12.43
C ARG A 77 33.99 -18.56 -12.00
N PRO A 78 34.10 -19.53 -11.07
CA PRO A 78 35.39 -20.16 -10.83
C PRO A 78 35.80 -20.83 -12.14
N ASP A 79 36.95 -20.43 -12.67
CA ASP A 79 37.65 -21.19 -13.70
C ASP A 79 37.94 -22.58 -13.12
N SER A 80 37.01 -23.51 -13.31
CA SER A 80 37.27 -24.92 -13.12
C SER A 80 38.05 -25.37 -14.34
N LYS A 81 39.38 -25.41 -14.20
CA LYS A 81 40.25 -26.21 -15.05
C LYS A 81 41.45 -26.69 -14.21
N PRO A 82 42.01 -27.88 -14.47
CA PRO A 82 41.70 -28.87 -15.52
C PRO A 82 40.86 -30.06 -15.08
#